data_AF-A0A8T3XU67-F1
#
_entry.id   AF-A0A8T3XU67-F1
#
_cell.length_a   1.000
_cell.length_b   1.000
_cell.length_c   1.000
_cell.angle_alpha   90.00
_cell.angle_beta   90.00
_cell.angle_gamma   90.00
#
_symmetry.space_group_name_H-M   'P 1'
#
loop_
_entity.id
_entity.type
_entity.pdbx_description
1 polymer ?
#
loop_
_entity_poly.entity_id
_entity_poly.type
_entity_poly.pdbx_seq_one_letter_code
_entity_poly.pdbx_strand_id
1 'polypeptide(L)'
;IIRSISFILLVYGAIETVVSYIEGRKKGTLFVAFGLALLALGEFLAWYSFVFPETILYSASITVKIAGLLLLFVPVSKVPLTKIKFDKFEE
;
A
#
# COMPACT_ATOMS: atom_id res chain seq x y z
N ILE A 1 10.01 15.96 -9.11
CA ILE A 1 10.19 14.89 -10.12
C ILE A 1 10.05 13.51 -9.48
N ILE A 2 10.96 13.06 -8.61
CA ILE A 2 10.89 11.71 -7.98
C ILE A 2 9.57 11.47 -7.24
N ARG A 3 9.09 12.45 -6.44
CA ARG A 3 7.80 12.35 -5.72
C ARG A 3 6.60 12.10 -6.65
N SER A 4 6.60 12.74 -7.82
CA SER A 4 5.55 12.58 -8.83
C SER A 4 5.61 11.19 -9.49
N ILE A 5 6.81 10.65 -9.71
CA ILE A 5 7.02 9.28 -10.20
C ILE A 5 6.51 8.27 -9.17
N SER A 6 6.85 8.46 -7.89
CA SER A 6 6.34 7.62 -6.79
C SER A 6 4.81 7.63 -6.73
N PHE A 7 4.18 8.79 -6.90
CA PHE A 7 2.73 8.91 -6.95
C PHE A 7 2.13 8.10 -8.11
N ILE A 8 2.66 8.25 -9.34
CA ILE A 8 2.20 7.49 -10.51
C ILE A 8 2.31 5.97 -10.27
N LEU A 9 3.44 5.50 -9.71
CA LEU A 9 3.67 4.07 -9.48
C LEU A 9 2.72 3.51 -8.43
N LEU A 10 2.43 4.27 -7.37
CA LEU A 10 1.46 3.88 -6.34
C LEU A 10 0.05 3.78 -6.91
N VAL A 11 -0.36 4.75 -7.75
CA VAL A 11 -1.66 4.71 -8.43
C VAL A 11 -1.75 3.52 -9.37
N TYR A 12 -0.71 3.28 -10.17
CA TYR A 12 -0.66 2.13 -11.08
C TYR A 12 -0.78 0.80 -10.30
N GLY A 13 0.00 0.64 -9.23
CA GLY A 13 -0.08 -0.55 -8.37
C GLY A 13 -1.45 -0.71 -7.72
N ALA A 14 -2.09 0.39 -7.30
CA ALA A 14 -3.46 0.35 -6.76
C ALA A 14 -4.47 -0.14 -7.81
N ILE A 15 -4.40 0.36 -9.06
CA ILE A 15 -5.29 -0.05 -10.14
C ILE A 15 -5.10 -1.53 -10.45
N GLU A 16 -3.85 -2.00 -10.61
CA GLU A 16 -3.56 -3.41 -10.88
C GLU A 16 -4.09 -4.31 -9.76
N THR A 17 -3.98 -3.86 -8.51
CA THR A 17 -4.50 -4.57 -7.34
C THR A 17 -6.04 -4.61 -7.32
N VAL A 18 -6.72 -3.55 -7.75
CA VAL A 18 -8.18 -3.52 -7.92
C VAL A 18 -8.63 -4.45 -9.04
N VAL A 19 -7.94 -4.45 -10.18
CA VAL A 19 -8.22 -5.36 -11.30
C VAL A 19 -8.05 -6.82 -10.84
N SER A 20 -6.95 -7.13 -10.15
CA SER A 20 -6.71 -8.44 -9.55
C SER A 20 -7.79 -8.84 -8.53
N TYR A 21 -8.33 -7.88 -7.78
CA TYR A 21 -9.46 -8.13 -6.88
C TYR A 21 -10.75 -8.48 -7.66
N ILE A 22 -11.03 -7.80 -8.77
CA ILE A 22 -12.22 -8.08 -9.59
C ILE A 22 -12.14 -9.50 -10.18
N GLU A 23 -10.97 -9.92 -10.65
CA GLU A 23 -10.74 -11.23 -11.26
C GLU A 23 -10.69 -12.36 -10.22
N GLY A 24 -9.96 -12.16 -9.11
CA GLY A 24 -9.71 -13.21 -8.12
C GLY A 24 -10.64 -13.22 -6.90
N ARG A 25 -11.42 -12.16 -6.68
CA ARG A 25 -12.32 -11.92 -5.52
C ARG A 25 -11.73 -12.24 -4.14
N LYS A 26 -10.41 -12.15 -3.97
CA LYS A 26 -9.78 -12.40 -2.67
C LYS A 26 -9.90 -11.15 -1.79
N LYS A 27 -10.57 -11.30 -0.65
CA LYS A 27 -10.77 -10.20 0.32
C LYS A 27 -9.46 -9.53 0.77
N GLY A 28 -8.36 -10.28 0.80
CA GLY A 28 -7.03 -9.74 1.14
C GLY A 28 -6.54 -8.67 0.15
N THR A 29 -6.82 -8.83 -1.15
CA THR A 29 -6.38 -7.91 -2.20
C THR A 29 -7.07 -6.55 -2.10
N LEU A 30 -8.28 -6.49 -1.54
CA LEU A 30 -9.01 -5.24 -1.33
C LEU A 30 -8.34 -4.35 -0.26
N PHE A 31 -7.85 -4.95 0.83
CA PHE A 31 -7.06 -4.20 1.84
C PHE A 31 -5.75 -3.68 1.25
N VAL A 32 -5.11 -4.45 0.34
CA VAL A 32 -3.91 -3.99 -0.37
C VAL A 32 -4.24 -2.79 -1.27
N ALA A 33 -5.29 -2.88 -2.08
CA ALA A 33 -5.71 -1.80 -2.98
C ALA A 33 -6.01 -0.51 -2.19
N PHE A 34 -6.71 -0.64 -1.06
CA PHE A 34 -7.05 0.50 -0.22
C PHE A 34 -5.80 1.11 0.45
N GLY A 35 -4.85 0.28 0.92
CA GLY A 35 -3.57 0.73 1.47
C GLY A 35 -2.70 1.47 0.45
N LEU A 36 -2.64 0.97 -0.79
CA LEU A 36 -1.94 1.63 -1.90
C LEU A 36 -2.60 2.97 -2.28
N ALA A 37 -3.93 3.03 -2.28
CA ALA A 37 -4.65 4.28 -2.54
C ALA A 37 -4.39 5.34 -1.44
N LEU A 38 -4.37 4.95 -0.17
CA LEU A 38 -3.98 5.82 0.94
C LEU A 38 -2.54 6.32 0.80
N LEU A 39 -1.60 5.44 0.43
CA LEU A 39 -0.21 5.85 0.19
C LEU A 39 -0.09 6.84 -0.97
N ALA A 40 -0.79 6.59 -2.08
CA ALA A 40 -0.83 7.51 -3.21
C ALA A 40 -1.37 8.88 -2.78
N LEU A 41 -2.45 8.91 -1.99
CA LEU A 41 -3.04 10.13 -1.46
C LEU A 41 -2.08 10.87 -0.51
N GLY A 42 -1.34 10.14 0.34
CA GLY A 42 -0.31 10.71 1.21
C GLY A 42 0.84 11.32 0.42
N GLU A 43 1.26 10.68 -0.68
CA GLU A 43 2.33 11.19 -1.54
C GLU A 43 1.88 12.39 -2.39
N PHE A 44 0.61 12.41 -2.79
CA PHE A 44 -0.01 13.59 -3.39
C PHE A 44 -0.05 14.79 -2.43
N LEU A 45 -0.46 14.58 -1.17
CA LEU A 45 -0.43 15.61 -0.12
C LEU A 45 1.00 16.11 0.16
N ALA A 46 1.98 15.20 0.18
CA ALA A 46 3.40 15.56 0.37
C ALA A 46 3.96 16.38 -0.81
N TRP A 47 3.49 16.12 -2.03
CA TRP A 47 3.78 16.97 -3.19
C TRP A 47 3.10 18.33 -3.08
N TYR A 48 1.83 18.38 -2.68
CA TYR A 48 1.10 19.64 -2.50
C TYR A 48 1.72 20.54 -1.42
N SER A 49 2.13 19.95 -0.29
CA SER A 49 2.84 20.65 0.79
C SER A 49 4.23 21.17 0.36
N PHE A 50 4.87 20.57 -0.64
CA PHE A 50 6.09 21.11 -1.23
C PHE A 50 5.84 22.38 -2.05
N VAL A 51 4.67 22.45 -2.72
CA VAL A 51 4.25 23.66 -3.45
C VAL A 51 3.79 24.76 -2.48
N PHE A 52 3.18 24.38 -1.35
CA PHE A 52 2.68 25.31 -0.31
C PHE A 52 3.19 24.93 1.10
N PRO A 53 4.39 25.40 1.50
CA PRO A 53 5.07 24.99 2.73
C PRO A 53 4.43 25.50 4.04
N GLU A 54 3.56 26.51 3.98
CA GLU A 54 2.91 27.19 5.13
C GLU A 54 1.67 26.46 5.67
N THR A 55 1.61 25.11 5.65
CA THR A 55 0.37 24.40 6.00
C THR A 55 0.54 23.10 6.79
N ILE A 56 -0.49 22.80 7.60
CA ILE A 56 -0.69 21.57 8.40
C ILE A 56 -0.70 20.30 7.52
N LEU A 57 -0.74 20.46 6.19
CA LEU A 57 -0.82 19.40 5.18
C LEU A 57 0.38 18.44 5.21
N TYR A 58 1.56 18.90 5.64
CA TYR A 58 2.72 18.01 5.80
C TYR A 58 2.48 16.93 6.87
N SER A 59 1.93 17.34 8.02
CA SER A 59 1.61 16.44 9.12
C SER A 59 0.51 15.46 8.71
N ALA A 60 -0.54 15.95 8.03
CA ALA A 60 -1.60 15.11 7.49
C ALA A 60 -1.07 14.06 6.48
N SER A 61 -0.14 14.43 5.60
CA SER A 61 0.53 13.51 4.67
C SER A 61 1.21 12.36 5.41
N ILE A 62 1.94 12.65 6.49
CA ILE A 62 2.65 11.63 7.27
C ILE A 62 1.66 10.66 7.91
N THR A 63 0.60 11.17 8.54
CA THR A 63 -0.43 10.33 9.17
C THR A 63 -1.12 9.41 8.15
N VAL A 64 -1.45 9.95 6.97
CA VAL A 64 -2.04 9.18 5.86
C VAL A 64 -1.10 8.08 5.38
N LYS A 65 0.21 8.36 5.26
CA LYS A 65 1.20 7.35 4.87
C LYS A 65 1.31 6.23 5.90
N ILE A 66 1.37 6.56 7.18
CA ILE A 66 1.41 5.57 8.27
C ILE A 66 0.15 4.69 8.23
N ALA A 67 -1.03 5.28 8.07
CA ALA A 67 -2.28 4.54 7.95
C ALA A 67 -2.30 3.61 6.73
N GLY A 68 -1.80 4.08 5.57
CA GLY A 68 -1.65 3.27 4.36
C GLY A 68 -0.74 2.06 4.57
N LEU A 69 0.42 2.25 5.21
CA LEU A 69 1.35 1.15 5.53
C LEU A 69 0.74 0.12 6.49
N LEU A 70 0.04 0.56 7.53
CA LEU A 70 -0.65 -0.33 8.46
C LEU A 70 -1.70 -1.19 7.74
N LEU A 71 -2.43 -0.62 6.78
CA LEU A 71 -3.41 -1.36 5.99
C LEU A 71 -2.77 -2.44 5.13
N LEU A 72 -1.61 -2.18 4.53
CA LEU A 72 -0.85 -3.16 3.76
C LEU A 72 -0.36 -4.34 4.61
N PHE A 73 -0.13 -4.10 5.90
CA PHE A 73 0.35 -5.12 6.83
C PHE A 73 -0.71 -6.18 7.16
N VAL A 74 -2.00 -5.82 7.12
CA VAL A 74 -3.13 -6.72 7.42
C VAL A 74 -3.19 -7.94 6.50
N PRO A 75 -3.22 -7.80 5.15
CA PRO A 75 -3.23 -8.94 4.23
C PRO A 75 -1.90 -9.69 4.21
N VAL A 76 -0.75 -9.00 4.34
CA VAL A 76 0.58 -9.62 4.39
C VAL A 76 0.69 -10.55 5.60
N SER A 77 0.18 -10.14 6.75
CA SER A 77 0.19 -10.96 7.98
C SER A 77 -0.72 -12.20 7.91
N LYS A 78 -1.66 -12.23 6.95
CA LYS A 78 -2.55 -13.38 6.69
C LYS A 78 -1.98 -14.37 5.69
N VAL A 79 -0.88 -14.04 5.02
CA VAL A 79 -0.14 -15.02 4.20
C VAL A 79 0.46 -16.04 5.16
N PRO A 80 0.05 -17.32 5.10
CA PRO A 80 0.56 -18.31 6.02
C PRO A 80 2.04 -18.52 5.74
N LEU A 81 2.90 -18.03 6.64
CA LEU A 81 4.31 -18.40 6.75
C LEU A 81 4.51 -19.91 7.04
N THR A 82 3.42 -20.66 7.13
CA THR A 82 3.34 -22.08 7.52
C THR A 82 3.62 -23.09 6.40
N LYS A 83 4.15 -22.68 5.24
CA LYS A 83 4.59 -23.61 4.18
C LYS A 83 6.08 -23.94 4.22
N ILE A 84 6.73 -23.85 5.38
CA ILE A 84 7.96 -24.62 5.60
C ILE A 84 7.54 -26.06 5.88
N LYS A 85 7.26 -26.83 4.81
CA LYS A 85 7.27 -28.29 4.90
C LYS A 85 8.74 -28.66 5.16
N PHE A 86 9.10 -28.90 6.41
CA PHE A 86 10.25 -29.75 6.68
C PHE A 86 9.88 -31.12 6.15
N ASP A 87 10.46 -31.50 5.00
CA ASP A 87 10.45 -32.89 4.58
C ASP A 87 11.06 -33.69 5.74
N LYS A 88 10.25 -34.54 6.35
CA LYS A 88 10.75 -35.58 7.24
C LYS A 88 11.57 -36.50 6.35
N PHE A 89 12.89 -36.47 6.51
CA PHE A 89 13.74 -37.56 6.08
C PHE A 89 13.33 -38.78 6.93
N GLU A 90 12.59 -39.71 6.34
CA GLU A 90 12.34 -41.03 6.92
C GLU A 90 13.62 -41.87 6.79
N GLU A 91 13.94 -42.54 7.90
CA GLU A 91 15.11 -43.41 8.17
C GLU A 91 14.92 -44.82 7.61
#